data_AF-A0A7K1H574-F1
#
_entry.id   AF-A0A7K1H574-F1
#
_cell.length_a   1.000
_cell.length_b   1.000
_cell.length_c   1.000
_cell.angle_alpha   90.00
_cell.angle_beta   90.00
_cell.angle_gamma   90.00
#
_symmetry.space_group_name_H-M   'P 1'
#
loop_
_entity.id
_entity.type
_entity.pdbx_description
1 polymer ?
#
loop_
_entity_poly.entity_id
_entity_poly.type
_entity_poly.pdbx_seq_one_letter_code
_entity_poly.pdbx_strand_id
1 'polypeptide(L)'
;MTFRQDVPQPLLVPAKGDAFDFRLHAVYAWTASNMSFEELRARAEGLLPWAGGIVRERSIDLAREHEPHRAHDLERALNNLLMHQRWPQDSNLPQFGVHLRVSPDERVRERLRPYWERRIELECQHELQKIRAWQADDLTRRWAAVLQSLEDDPVTGHAAHLAGAEFAEVFHRYVEERRGVIPDLVTLLREAVKGHGDLGLGPSEYTQAWDVALRTYERQHGLSGRAN
;
A
#
# COMPACT_ATOMS: atom_id res chain seq x y z
N MET A 1 -27.48 27.37 22.47
CA MET A 1 -26.69 26.56 23.43
C MET A 1 -26.64 25.11 22.95
N THR A 2 -25.58 24.37 23.28
CA THR A 2 -25.42 22.96 22.87
C THR A 2 -25.03 22.08 24.07
N PHE A 3 -25.61 20.89 24.16
CA PHE A 3 -25.34 19.90 25.20
C PHE A 3 -25.14 18.52 24.55
N ARG A 4 -24.02 17.86 24.83
CA ARG A 4 -23.71 16.52 24.31
C ARG A 4 -23.92 15.49 25.40
N GLN A 5 -24.59 14.40 25.05
CA GLN A 5 -24.90 13.30 25.95
C GLN A 5 -24.59 11.96 25.29
N ASP A 6 -23.61 11.25 25.84
CA ASP A 6 -23.29 9.88 25.44
C ASP A 6 -24.16 8.90 26.27
N VAL A 7 -24.80 7.93 25.62
CA VAL A 7 -25.60 6.91 26.30
C VAL A 7 -24.73 5.67 26.58
N PRO A 8 -24.54 5.28 27.85
CA PRO A 8 -23.59 4.23 28.20
C PRO A 8 -24.06 2.84 27.79
N GLN A 9 -25.38 2.60 27.77
CA GLN A 9 -25.94 1.32 27.37
C GLN A 9 -26.18 1.29 25.86
N PRO A 10 -25.60 0.32 25.13
CA PRO A 10 -25.84 0.21 23.71
C PRO A 10 -27.27 -0.25 23.43
N LEU A 11 -27.85 0.29 22.36
CA LEU A 11 -29.09 -0.20 21.79
C LEU A 11 -28.78 -1.48 20.98
N LEU A 12 -29.49 -2.57 21.27
CA LEU A 12 -29.39 -3.81 20.52
C LEU A 12 -30.42 -3.84 19.40
N VAL A 13 -29.96 -4.09 18.17
CA VAL A 13 -30.80 -4.26 16.99
C VAL A 13 -30.40 -5.52 16.22
N PRO A 14 -31.36 -6.30 15.73
CA PRO A 14 -31.06 -7.56 15.05
C PRO A 14 -30.38 -7.29 13.70
N ALA A 15 -29.31 -8.03 13.43
CA ALA A 15 -28.67 -8.08 12.13
C ALA A 15 -29.46 -8.94 11.14
N LYS A 16 -29.04 -8.95 9.87
CA LYS A 16 -29.64 -9.82 8.86
C LYS A 16 -29.71 -11.28 9.31
N GLY A 17 -30.92 -11.85 9.26
CA GLY A 17 -31.20 -13.22 9.69
C GLY A 17 -31.50 -13.38 11.17
N ASP A 18 -31.56 -12.28 11.95
CA ASP A 18 -32.01 -12.21 13.34
C ASP A 18 -31.25 -13.13 14.33
N ALA A 19 -30.11 -13.73 13.92
CA ALA A 19 -29.29 -14.63 14.74
C ALA A 19 -28.24 -13.91 15.60
N PHE A 20 -27.90 -12.68 15.26
CA PHE A 20 -26.91 -11.84 15.93
C PHE A 20 -27.43 -10.41 16.02
N ASP A 21 -26.98 -9.68 17.05
CA ASP A 21 -27.35 -8.28 17.24
C ASP A 21 -26.17 -7.34 16.96
N PHE A 22 -26.45 -6.19 16.38
CA PHE A 22 -25.57 -5.04 16.41
C PHE A 22 -25.73 -4.26 17.71
N ARG A 23 -24.61 -3.75 18.23
CA ARG A 23 -24.56 -2.86 19.40
C ARG A 23 -24.37 -1.44 18.92
N LEU A 24 -25.39 -0.61 19.12
CA LEU A 24 -25.41 0.80 18.71
C LEU A 24 -25.11 1.68 19.91
N HIS A 25 -24.02 2.42 19.84
CA HIS A 25 -23.65 3.43 20.83
C HIS A 25 -24.06 4.79 20.30
N ALA A 26 -25.06 5.40 20.94
CA ALA A 26 -25.63 6.67 20.51
C ALA A 26 -25.06 7.85 21.30
N VAL A 27 -24.72 8.88 20.55
CA VAL A 27 -24.30 10.19 21.06
C VAL A 27 -25.33 11.21 20.60
N TYR A 28 -26.02 11.82 21.55
CA TYR A 28 -27.01 12.85 21.28
C TYR A 28 -26.39 14.24 21.43
N ALA A 29 -26.61 15.09 20.43
CA ALA A 29 -26.23 16.49 20.46
C ALA A 29 -27.49 17.34 20.51
N TRP A 30 -27.81 17.84 21.70
CA TRP A 30 -28.96 18.68 22.00
C TRP A 30 -28.63 20.15 21.78
N THR A 31 -29.58 20.91 21.24
CA THR A 31 -29.47 22.33 20.92
C THR A 31 -30.76 23.05 21.27
N ALA A 32 -30.65 24.23 21.85
CA ALA A 32 -31.80 25.11 22.10
C ALA A 32 -31.41 26.59 22.04
N SER A 33 -32.39 27.41 21.66
CA SER A 33 -32.23 28.86 21.46
C SER A 33 -32.77 29.68 22.64
N ASN A 34 -33.86 29.22 23.28
CA ASN A 34 -34.68 30.03 24.17
C ASN A 34 -34.74 29.48 25.61
N MET A 35 -33.68 28.84 26.09
CA MET A 35 -33.62 28.29 27.45
C MET A 35 -32.21 28.32 28.02
N SER A 36 -32.11 28.29 29.34
CA SER A 36 -30.83 28.16 30.05
C SER A 36 -30.22 26.76 29.86
N PHE A 37 -28.94 26.63 30.19
CA PHE A 37 -28.23 25.35 30.09
C PHE A 37 -28.81 24.27 31.03
N GLU A 38 -29.17 24.64 32.26
CA GLU A 38 -29.76 23.70 33.23
C GLU A 38 -31.15 23.22 32.79
N GLU A 39 -31.98 24.12 32.25
CA GLU A 39 -33.27 23.75 31.66
C GLU A 39 -33.12 22.85 30.44
N LEU A 40 -32.14 23.14 29.57
CA LEU A 40 -31.81 22.30 28.42
C LEU A 40 -31.43 20.90 28.86
N ARG A 41 -30.53 20.79 29.84
CA ARG A 41 -30.08 19.50 30.37
C ARG A 41 -31.23 18.70 30.97
N ALA A 42 -32.02 19.30 31.86
CA ALA A 42 -33.14 18.61 32.51
C ALA A 42 -34.18 18.12 31.50
N ARG A 43 -34.50 18.94 30.48
CA ARG A 43 -35.42 18.52 29.41
C ARG A 43 -34.82 17.45 28.49
N ALA A 44 -33.54 17.55 28.16
CA ALA A 44 -32.84 16.56 27.35
C ALA A 44 -32.84 15.18 28.04
N GLU A 45 -32.59 15.13 29.35
CA GLU A 45 -32.64 13.90 30.15
C GLU A 45 -34.05 13.28 30.13
N GLY A 46 -35.11 14.10 30.23
CA GLY A 46 -36.50 13.62 30.13
C GLY A 46 -36.92 13.14 28.73
N LEU A 47 -36.35 13.70 27.67
CA LEU A 47 -36.63 13.32 26.28
C LEU A 47 -35.78 12.13 25.79
N LEU A 48 -34.79 11.69 26.57
CA LEU A 48 -33.86 10.65 26.17
C LEU A 48 -34.51 9.30 25.83
N PRO A 49 -35.52 8.79 26.58
CA PRO A 49 -36.21 7.56 26.20
C PRO A 49 -36.93 7.67 24.85
N TRP A 50 -37.53 8.82 24.56
CA TRP A 50 -38.19 9.09 23.28
C TRP A 50 -37.17 9.20 22.13
N ALA A 51 -36.06 9.91 22.34
CA ALA A 51 -34.96 9.98 21.39
C ALA A 51 -34.36 8.59 21.09
N GLY A 52 -34.18 7.75 22.12
CA GLY A 52 -33.76 6.36 21.98
C GLY A 52 -34.74 5.51 21.19
N GLY A 53 -36.05 5.73 21.38
CA GLY A 53 -37.10 5.07 20.60
C GLY A 53 -37.01 5.37 19.11
N ILE A 54 -36.83 6.65 18.75
CA ILE A 54 -36.66 7.08 17.34
C ILE A 54 -35.43 6.42 16.72
N VAL A 55 -34.29 6.47 17.41
CA VAL A 55 -33.04 5.88 16.91
C VAL A 55 -33.20 4.37 16.71
N ARG A 56 -33.82 3.68 17.67
CA ARG A 56 -34.08 2.24 17.58
C ARG A 56 -34.97 1.91 16.37
N GLU A 57 -36.10 2.60 16.22
CA GLU A 57 -37.04 2.39 15.12
C GLU A 57 -36.35 2.56 13.76
N ARG A 58 -35.63 3.67 13.57
CA ARG A 58 -34.89 3.95 12.33
C ARG A 58 -33.77 2.96 12.04
N SER A 59 -33.24 2.33 13.08
CA SER A 59 -32.10 1.42 12.95
C SER A 59 -32.50 -0.03 12.65
N ILE A 60 -33.69 -0.48 13.06
CA ILE A 60 -34.10 -1.88 12.93
C ILE A 60 -34.17 -2.32 11.46
N ASP A 61 -34.82 -1.53 10.62
CA ASP A 61 -35.03 -1.90 9.22
C ASP A 61 -33.69 -1.96 8.47
N LEU A 62 -32.85 -0.94 8.67
CA LEU A 62 -31.52 -0.91 8.08
C LEU A 62 -30.65 -2.07 8.60
N ALA A 63 -30.67 -2.35 9.90
CA ALA A 63 -29.84 -3.41 10.50
C ALA A 63 -30.10 -4.79 9.88
N ARG A 64 -31.34 -5.08 9.50
CA ARG A 64 -31.74 -6.34 8.86
C ARG A 64 -31.26 -6.51 7.42
N GLU A 65 -30.86 -5.44 6.76
CA GLU A 65 -30.28 -5.49 5.42
C GLU A 65 -28.78 -5.85 5.46
N HIS A 66 -28.13 -5.63 6.59
CA HIS A 66 -26.68 -5.80 6.75
C HIS A 66 -26.29 -7.11 7.43
N GLU A 67 -25.28 -7.78 6.86
CA GLU A 67 -24.72 -9.00 7.43
C GLU A 67 -24.02 -8.74 8.78
N PRO A 68 -24.05 -9.67 9.75
CA PRO A 68 -23.53 -9.45 11.10
C PRO A 68 -22.06 -8.99 11.19
N HIS A 69 -21.24 -9.33 10.18
CA HIS A 69 -19.83 -8.94 10.11
C HIS A 69 -19.60 -7.56 9.47
N ARG A 70 -20.64 -6.95 8.92
CA ARG A 70 -20.61 -5.67 8.17
C ARG A 70 -21.08 -4.48 9.02
N ALA A 71 -20.69 -4.45 10.30
CA ALA A 71 -21.07 -3.38 11.23
C ALA A 71 -20.68 -1.97 10.75
N HIS A 72 -19.54 -1.84 10.07
CA HIS A 72 -19.09 -0.54 9.53
C HIS A 72 -19.98 -0.05 8.38
N ASP A 73 -20.55 -0.96 7.57
CA ASP A 73 -21.44 -0.57 6.49
C ASP A 73 -22.77 -0.05 7.04
N LEU A 74 -23.30 -0.71 8.08
CA LEU A 74 -24.46 -0.23 8.83
C LEU A 74 -24.19 1.12 9.51
N GLU A 75 -23.01 1.30 10.13
CA GLU A 75 -22.64 2.57 10.76
C GLU A 75 -22.68 3.74 9.77
N ARG A 76 -22.10 3.55 8.57
CA ARG A 76 -22.14 4.58 7.52
C ARG A 76 -23.57 4.84 7.06
N ALA A 77 -24.35 3.79 6.82
CA ALA A 77 -25.73 3.92 6.36
C ALA A 77 -26.60 4.68 7.38
N LEU A 78 -26.51 4.34 8.66
CA LEU A 78 -27.25 5.00 9.73
C LEU A 78 -26.81 6.45 9.93
N ASN A 79 -25.51 6.73 9.98
CA ASN A 79 -25.04 8.11 10.13
C ASN A 79 -25.44 8.98 8.92
N ASN A 80 -25.41 8.42 7.70
CA ASN A 80 -25.87 9.14 6.52
C ASN A 80 -27.37 9.42 6.55
N LEU A 81 -28.17 8.48 7.04
CA LEU A 81 -29.61 8.67 7.22
C LEU A 81 -29.92 9.76 8.24
N LEU A 82 -29.15 9.82 9.34
CA LEU A 82 -29.48 10.65 10.51
C LEU A 82 -28.79 12.02 10.52
N MET A 83 -27.71 12.24 9.75
CA MET A 83 -26.87 13.45 9.85
C MET A 83 -27.61 14.77 9.59
N HIS A 84 -28.66 14.76 8.77
CA HIS A 84 -29.43 15.97 8.43
C HIS A 84 -30.75 16.07 9.19
N GLN A 85 -31.05 15.10 10.05
CA GLN A 85 -32.31 15.07 10.78
C GLN A 85 -32.14 15.70 12.16
N ARG A 86 -33.13 16.50 12.53
CA ARG A 86 -33.25 17.13 13.84
C ARG A 86 -34.62 16.80 14.42
N TRP A 87 -34.68 16.50 15.71
CA TRP A 87 -35.92 16.17 16.39
C TRP A 87 -35.99 16.83 17.76
N PRO A 88 -37.17 17.22 18.25
CA PRO A 88 -38.40 17.40 17.47
C PRO A 88 -38.25 18.59 16.49
N GLN A 89 -39.16 18.70 15.54
CA GLN A 89 -39.20 19.84 14.59
C GLN A 89 -39.76 21.12 15.23
N ASP A 90 -40.30 21.03 16.45
CA ASP A 90 -40.79 22.17 17.21
C ASP A 90 -39.62 23.01 17.75
N SER A 91 -39.60 24.30 17.41
CA SER A 91 -38.58 25.25 17.84
C SER A 91 -38.64 25.60 19.34
N ASN A 92 -39.76 25.31 20.01
CA ASN A 92 -39.92 25.57 21.45
C ASN A 92 -39.37 24.43 22.33
N LEU A 93 -39.01 23.30 21.72
CA LEU A 93 -38.43 22.15 22.40
C LEU A 93 -36.93 22.04 22.11
N PRO A 94 -36.14 21.43 23.01
CA PRO A 94 -34.75 21.08 22.72
C PRO A 94 -34.66 20.17 21.51
N GLN A 95 -33.96 20.60 20.47
CA GLN A 95 -33.71 19.79 19.29
C GLN A 95 -32.48 18.92 19.51
N PHE A 96 -32.46 17.70 18.99
CA PHE A 96 -31.31 16.82 18.98
C PHE A 96 -30.99 16.35 17.56
N GLY A 97 -29.70 16.15 17.30
CA GLY A 97 -29.25 15.17 16.32
C GLY A 97 -28.49 14.05 17.01
N VAL A 98 -28.21 13.00 16.25
CA VAL A 98 -27.57 11.80 16.77
C VAL A 98 -26.39 11.40 15.90
N HIS A 99 -25.33 10.93 16.53
CA HIS A 99 -24.25 10.22 15.90
C HIS A 99 -24.17 8.82 16.49
N LEU A 100 -24.01 7.82 15.64
CA LEU A 100 -24.00 6.41 16.03
C LEU A 100 -22.66 5.78 15.76
N ARG A 101 -22.20 4.98 16.72
CA ARG A 101 -21.12 4.01 16.52
C ARG A 101 -21.71 2.61 16.59
N VAL A 102 -21.40 1.78 15.61
CA VAL A 102 -21.94 0.41 15.50
C VAL A 102 -20.83 -0.60 15.75
N SER A 103 -21.11 -1.56 16.60
CA SER A 103 -20.24 -2.70 16.83
C SER A 103 -20.97 -4.01 16.51
N PRO A 104 -20.30 -5.00 15.90
CA PRO A 104 -20.88 -6.32 15.73
C PRO A 104 -21.00 -7.02 17.09
N ASP A 105 -21.82 -8.07 17.13
CA ASP A 105 -21.86 -8.97 18.27
C ASP A 105 -20.46 -9.50 18.61
N GLU A 106 -20.21 -9.72 19.90
CA GLU A 106 -18.88 -10.17 20.36
C GLU A 106 -18.52 -11.53 19.77
N ARG A 107 -19.50 -12.44 19.59
CA ARG A 107 -19.26 -13.75 18.99
C ARG A 107 -18.80 -13.64 17.54
N VAL A 108 -19.35 -12.68 16.80
CA VAL A 108 -18.94 -12.40 15.41
C VAL A 108 -17.53 -11.83 15.40
N ARG A 109 -17.23 -10.89 16.30
CA ARG A 109 -15.89 -10.29 16.46
C ARG A 109 -14.82 -11.33 16.76
N GLU A 110 -15.10 -12.23 17.71
CA GLU A 110 -14.20 -13.33 18.08
C GLU A 110 -13.94 -14.27 16.91
N ARG A 111 -14.97 -14.60 16.12
CA ARG A 111 -14.83 -15.48 14.94
C ARG A 111 -14.05 -14.84 13.80
N LEU A 112 -14.17 -13.52 13.62
CA LEU A 112 -13.45 -12.79 12.57
C LEU A 112 -12.02 -12.43 12.95
N ARG A 113 -11.70 -12.38 14.24
CA ARG A 113 -10.38 -11.96 14.74
C ARG A 113 -9.23 -12.74 14.09
N PRO A 114 -9.22 -14.09 14.04
CA PRO A 114 -8.11 -14.83 13.44
C PRO A 114 -7.93 -14.52 11.96
N TYR A 115 -9.02 -14.31 11.23
CA TYR A 115 -8.98 -13.94 9.82
C TYR A 115 -8.29 -12.58 9.62
N TRP A 116 -8.66 -11.58 10.42
CA TRP A 116 -8.05 -10.25 10.33
C TRP A 116 -6.59 -10.24 10.76
N GLU A 117 -6.24 -10.98 11.82
CA GLU A 117 -4.85 -11.15 12.26
C GLU A 117 -4.00 -11.75 11.15
N ARG A 118 -4.48 -12.82 10.50
CA ARG A 118 -3.75 -13.43 9.37
C ARG A 118 -3.59 -12.50 8.19
N ARG A 119 -4.62 -11.70 7.88
CA ARG A 119 -4.55 -10.73 6.80
C ARG A 119 -3.52 -9.63 7.08
N ILE A 120 -3.52 -9.07 8.29
CA ILE A 120 -2.55 -8.06 8.72
C ILE A 120 -1.13 -8.63 8.64
N GLU A 121 -0.93 -9.86 9.10
CA GLU A 121 0.37 -10.53 9.02
C GLU A 121 0.87 -10.62 7.56
N LEU A 122 0.01 -11.04 6.63
CA LEU A 122 0.36 -11.14 5.21
C LEU A 122 0.67 -9.76 4.59
N GLU A 123 -0.12 -8.73 4.93
CA GLU A 123 0.13 -7.36 4.48
C GLU A 123 1.50 -6.86 5.00
N CYS A 124 1.79 -7.06 6.29
CA CYS A 124 3.08 -6.71 6.88
C CYS A 124 4.25 -7.47 6.23
N GLN A 125 4.09 -8.78 5.97
CA GLN A 125 5.11 -9.58 5.30
C GLN A 125 5.39 -9.06 3.89
N HIS A 126 4.35 -8.73 3.13
CA HIS A 126 4.50 -8.17 1.79
C HIS A 126 5.25 -6.84 1.80
N GLU A 127 4.89 -5.92 2.69
CA GLU A 127 5.59 -4.64 2.82
C GLU A 127 7.06 -4.83 3.22
N LEU A 128 7.36 -5.78 4.11
CA LEU A 128 8.74 -6.12 4.45
C LEU A 128 9.52 -6.65 3.24
N GLN A 129 8.90 -7.48 2.39
CA GLN A 129 9.56 -7.96 1.17
C GLN A 129 9.83 -6.85 0.17
N LYS A 130 8.94 -5.87 0.03
CA LYS A 130 9.19 -4.68 -0.81
C LYS A 130 10.39 -3.89 -0.33
N ILE A 131 10.48 -3.65 0.98
CA ILE A 131 11.63 -2.93 1.57
C ILE A 131 12.93 -3.68 1.30
N ARG A 132 12.94 -5.01 1.50
CA ARG A 132 14.11 -5.86 1.22
C ARG A 132 14.51 -5.81 -0.25
N ALA A 133 13.55 -5.90 -1.17
CA ALA A 133 13.81 -5.82 -2.60
C ALA A 133 14.40 -4.46 -2.98
N TRP A 134 13.87 -3.36 -2.42
CA TRP A 134 14.41 -2.02 -2.65
C TRP A 134 15.84 -1.87 -2.12
N GLN A 135 16.12 -2.40 -0.92
CA GLN A 135 17.46 -2.39 -0.34
C GLN A 135 18.45 -3.22 -1.17
N ALA A 136 18.04 -4.37 -1.68
CA ALA A 136 18.85 -5.20 -2.56
C ALA A 136 19.17 -4.46 -3.87
N ASP A 137 18.17 -3.83 -4.50
CA ASP A 137 18.36 -3.04 -5.72
C ASP A 137 19.26 -1.81 -5.51
N ASP A 138 19.11 -1.10 -4.39
CA ASP A 138 20.02 0.00 -4.02
C ASP A 138 21.46 -0.49 -3.83
N LEU A 139 21.64 -1.61 -3.12
CA LEU A 139 22.96 -2.21 -2.92
C LEU A 139 23.58 -2.68 -4.24
N THR A 140 22.81 -3.33 -5.10
CA THR A 140 23.25 -3.77 -6.44
C THR A 140 23.67 -2.57 -7.30
N ARG A 141 22.91 -1.47 -7.29
CA ARG A 141 23.28 -0.25 -8.03
C ARG A 141 24.55 0.38 -7.50
N ARG A 142 24.73 0.47 -6.18
CA ARG A 142 25.97 0.98 -5.56
C ARG A 142 27.16 0.11 -5.94
N TRP A 143 27.01 -1.21 -5.90
CA TRP A 143 28.07 -2.12 -6.32
C TRP A 143 28.38 -2.01 -7.82
N ALA A 144 27.37 -1.90 -8.68
CA ALA A 144 27.58 -1.68 -10.11
C ALA A 144 28.35 -0.37 -10.36
N ALA A 145 28.02 0.71 -9.66
CA ALA A 145 28.73 1.99 -9.77
C ALA A 145 30.18 1.89 -9.28
N VAL A 146 30.42 1.20 -8.15
CA VAL A 146 31.78 0.91 -7.67
C VAL A 146 32.54 0.14 -8.73
N LEU A 147 32.03 -1.00 -9.21
CA LEU A 147 32.71 -1.82 -10.22
C LEU A 147 33.00 -1.05 -11.51
N GLN A 148 32.08 -0.19 -11.98
CA GLN A 148 32.32 0.69 -13.14
C GLN A 148 33.46 1.69 -12.87
N SER A 149 33.44 2.39 -11.73
CA SER A 149 34.52 3.32 -11.37
C SER A 149 35.88 2.64 -11.22
N LEU A 150 35.87 1.36 -10.83
CA LEU A 150 37.07 0.55 -10.66
C LEU A 150 37.61 0.01 -12.00
N GLU A 151 36.77 -0.14 -13.03
CA GLU A 151 37.13 -0.56 -14.39
C GLU A 151 37.80 0.58 -15.18
N ASP A 152 37.43 1.84 -14.89
CA ASP A 152 37.94 3.05 -15.56
C ASP A 152 39.32 3.54 -15.05
N ASP A 153 39.85 2.98 -13.94
CA ASP A 153 41.14 3.38 -13.35
C ASP A 153 42.15 2.21 -13.28
N PRO A 154 43.30 2.26 -13.98
CA PRO A 154 44.33 1.20 -13.95
C PRO A 154 44.99 0.98 -12.58
N VAL A 155 44.84 1.90 -11.62
CA VAL A 155 45.44 1.83 -10.27
C VAL A 155 44.65 0.90 -9.32
N THR A 156 43.49 0.43 -9.77
CA THR A 156 42.46 -0.13 -8.91
C THR A 156 42.67 -1.56 -8.40
N GLY A 157 43.48 -2.37 -9.09
CA GLY A 157 43.83 -3.72 -8.59
C GLY A 157 44.48 -3.69 -7.20
N HIS A 158 45.19 -2.60 -6.87
CA HIS A 158 45.76 -2.39 -5.53
C HIS A 158 44.74 -1.91 -4.49
N ALA A 159 43.71 -1.15 -4.90
CA ALA A 159 42.68 -0.66 -3.98
C ALA A 159 41.71 -1.77 -3.54
N ALA A 160 41.41 -2.75 -4.40
CA ALA A 160 40.60 -3.93 -4.05
C ALA A 160 41.26 -4.77 -2.94
N HIS A 161 42.59 -4.89 -2.95
CA HIS A 161 43.36 -5.56 -1.89
C HIS A 161 43.28 -4.86 -0.52
N LEU A 162 43.00 -3.55 -0.49
CA LEU A 162 42.87 -2.77 0.75
C LEU A 162 41.49 -2.87 1.41
N ALA A 163 40.45 -3.29 0.67
CA ALA A 163 39.08 -3.40 1.16
C ALA A 163 38.75 -4.74 1.85
N GLY A 164 39.61 -5.75 1.70
CA GLY A 164 39.49 -7.07 2.33
C GLY A 164 39.81 -8.23 1.38
N ALA A 165 40.41 -9.30 1.90
CA ALA A 165 40.90 -10.43 1.08
C ALA A 165 39.80 -11.17 0.30
N GLU A 166 38.63 -11.40 0.92
CA GLU A 166 37.49 -12.05 0.25
C GLU A 166 36.92 -11.19 -0.90
N PHE A 167 36.92 -9.87 -0.73
CA PHE A 167 36.45 -8.94 -1.76
C PHE A 167 37.42 -8.92 -2.96
N ALA A 168 38.73 -8.90 -2.69
CA ALA A 168 39.76 -8.94 -3.73
C ALA A 168 39.69 -10.24 -4.55
N GLU A 169 39.43 -11.38 -3.92
CA GLU A 169 39.33 -12.68 -4.60
C GLU A 169 38.09 -12.76 -5.51
N VAL A 170 36.92 -12.35 -5.02
CA VAL A 170 35.69 -12.31 -5.83
C VAL A 170 35.81 -11.30 -6.97
N PHE A 171 36.45 -10.15 -6.72
CA PHE A 171 36.73 -9.13 -7.73
C PHE A 171 37.69 -9.64 -8.82
N HIS A 172 38.79 -10.30 -8.44
CA HIS A 172 39.73 -10.88 -9.40
C HIS A 172 39.06 -11.93 -10.29
N ARG A 173 38.27 -12.84 -9.70
CA ARG A 173 37.52 -13.84 -10.46
C ARG A 173 36.52 -13.20 -11.43
N TYR A 174 35.79 -12.17 -11.00
CA TYR A 174 34.84 -11.45 -11.85
C TYR A 174 35.52 -10.70 -13.00
N VAL A 175 36.66 -10.06 -12.76
CA VAL A 175 37.45 -9.38 -13.80
C VAL A 175 38.05 -10.38 -14.79
N GLU A 176 38.53 -11.54 -14.31
CA GLU A 176 39.05 -12.62 -15.16
C GLU A 176 37.96 -13.26 -16.03
N GLU A 177 36.78 -13.58 -15.46
CA GLU A 177 35.63 -14.09 -16.21
C GLU A 177 35.16 -13.09 -17.26
N ARG A 178 35.07 -11.81 -16.92
CA ARG A 178 34.62 -10.76 -17.86
C ARG A 178 35.66 -10.46 -18.95
N ARG A 179 36.95 -10.51 -18.63
CA ARG A 179 38.04 -10.41 -19.63
C ARG A 179 38.09 -11.60 -20.60
N GLY A 180 37.63 -12.78 -20.19
CA GLY A 180 37.52 -13.95 -21.07
C GLY A 180 36.27 -13.92 -21.97
N VAL A 181 35.12 -13.50 -21.43
CA VAL A 181 33.83 -13.52 -22.16
C VAL A 181 33.77 -12.48 -23.29
N ILE A 182 34.46 -11.34 -23.16
CA ILE A 182 34.39 -10.24 -24.15
C ILE A 182 35.14 -10.58 -25.46
N PRO A 183 36.40 -11.07 -25.46
CA PRO A 183 37.09 -11.53 -26.67
C PRO A 183 36.37 -12.67 -27.38
N ASP A 184 35.77 -13.60 -26.63
CA ASP A 184 35.02 -14.73 -27.17
C ASP A 184 33.75 -14.27 -27.89
N LEU A 185 33.02 -13.30 -27.29
CA LEU A 185 31.84 -12.71 -27.91
C LEU A 185 32.19 -11.91 -29.18
N VAL A 186 33.31 -11.17 -29.18
CA VAL A 186 33.80 -10.43 -30.36
C VAL A 186 34.25 -11.39 -31.47
N THR A 187 34.89 -12.50 -31.11
CA THR A 187 35.32 -13.53 -32.07
C THR A 187 34.11 -14.20 -32.71
N LEU A 188 33.11 -14.57 -31.91
CA LEU A 188 31.87 -15.20 -32.38
C LEU A 188 31.04 -14.25 -33.25
N LEU A 189 30.99 -12.95 -32.93
CA LEU A 189 30.37 -11.93 -33.77
C LEU A 189 31.13 -11.71 -35.09
N ARG A 190 32.47 -11.74 -35.08
CA ARG A 190 33.29 -11.65 -36.30
C ARG A 190 33.07 -12.85 -37.21
N GLU A 191 33.00 -14.06 -36.67
CA GLU A 191 32.72 -15.28 -37.44
C GLU A 191 31.31 -15.26 -38.05
N ALA A 192 30.31 -14.79 -37.31
CA ALA A 192 28.94 -14.64 -37.81
C ALA A 192 28.83 -13.61 -38.96
N VAL A 193 29.54 -12.49 -38.87
CA VAL A 193 29.58 -11.46 -39.93
C VAL A 193 30.33 -11.98 -41.17
N LYS A 194 31.42 -12.73 -40.99
CA LYS A 194 32.19 -13.31 -42.10
C LYS A 194 31.40 -14.39 -42.85
N GLY A 195 30.70 -15.26 -42.12
CA GLY A 195 29.82 -16.28 -42.69
C GLY A 195 28.62 -15.69 -43.46
N HIS A 196 28.15 -14.49 -43.11
CA HIS A 196 27.14 -13.77 -43.89
C HIS A 196 27.67 -13.12 -45.17
N GLY A 197 28.93 -12.69 -45.19
CA GLY A 197 29.58 -12.15 -46.40
C GLY A 197 29.82 -13.21 -47.48
N ASP A 198 30.16 -14.43 -47.09
CA ASP A 198 30.42 -15.55 -48.03
C ASP A 198 29.15 -16.11 -48.67
N LEU A 199 27.97 -15.80 -48.12
CA LEU A 199 26.66 -16.26 -48.62
C LEU A 199 26.04 -15.36 -49.71
N GLY A 200 26.72 -14.30 -50.15
CA GLY A 200 26.30 -13.49 -51.30
C GLY A 200 24.97 -12.74 -51.13
N LEU A 201 24.52 -12.52 -49.89
CA LEU A 201 23.32 -11.74 -49.60
C LEU A 201 23.69 -10.25 -49.55
N GLY A 202 23.03 -9.45 -50.40
CA GLY A 202 23.25 -8.00 -50.50
C GLY A 202 23.02 -7.25 -49.19
N PRO A 203 23.54 -6.00 -49.06
CA PRO A 203 23.65 -5.34 -47.78
C PRO A 203 22.27 -5.01 -47.22
N SER A 204 21.84 -5.74 -46.19
CA SER A 204 20.70 -5.34 -45.38
C SER A 204 21.12 -4.19 -44.47
N GLU A 205 20.24 -3.22 -44.23
CA GLU A 205 20.45 -2.09 -43.30
C GLU A 205 20.88 -2.57 -41.90
N TYR A 206 20.49 -3.79 -41.53
CA TYR A 206 20.88 -4.48 -40.32
C TYR A 206 22.40 -4.71 -40.26
N THR A 207 23.02 -5.20 -41.34
CA THR A 207 24.47 -5.50 -41.40
C THR A 207 25.31 -4.22 -41.28
N GLN A 208 24.88 -3.11 -41.88
CA GLN A 208 25.54 -1.80 -41.74
C GLN A 208 25.45 -1.23 -40.31
N ALA A 209 24.30 -1.39 -39.65
CA ALA A 209 24.13 -0.95 -38.27
C ALA A 209 25.06 -1.71 -37.30
N TRP A 210 25.25 -3.01 -37.52
CA TRP A 210 26.18 -3.83 -36.74
C TRP A 210 27.64 -3.47 -36.98
N ASP A 211 28.00 -3.20 -38.23
CA ASP A 211 29.36 -2.77 -38.60
C ASP A 211 29.74 -1.41 -37.99
N VAL A 212 28.76 -0.51 -37.87
CA VAL A 212 28.93 0.79 -37.20
C VAL A 212 29.00 0.62 -35.68
N ALA A 213 28.18 -0.24 -35.10
CA ALA A 213 28.22 -0.54 -33.66
C ALA A 213 29.57 -1.18 -33.25
N LEU A 214 30.07 -2.14 -34.05
CA LEU A 214 31.38 -2.78 -33.80
C LEU A 214 32.53 -1.76 -33.88
N ARG A 215 32.54 -0.91 -34.92
CA ARG A 215 33.59 0.12 -35.10
C ARG A 215 33.53 1.21 -34.02
N THR A 216 32.34 1.53 -33.51
CA THR A 216 32.18 2.51 -32.42
C THR A 216 32.72 1.93 -31.11
N TYR A 217 32.46 0.65 -30.86
CA TYR A 217 32.93 -0.09 -29.69
C TYR A 217 34.46 -0.30 -29.72
N GLU A 218 35.03 -0.68 -30.86
CA GLU A 218 36.49 -0.82 -31.05
C GLU A 218 37.25 0.51 -30.85
N ARG A 219 36.60 1.64 -31.17
CA ARG A 219 37.16 2.98 -31.02
C ARG A 219 37.07 3.47 -29.56
N GLN A 220 36.01 3.10 -28.83
CA GLN A 220 35.85 3.42 -27.41
C GLN A 220 36.83 2.62 -26.52
N HIS A 221 37.19 1.40 -26.91
CA HIS A 221 38.10 0.54 -26.15
C HIS A 221 39.55 0.51 -26.67
N GLY A 222 39.92 1.42 -27.59
CA GLY A 222 41.32 1.60 -28.02
C GLY A 222 41.90 0.42 -28.82
N LEU A 223 41.07 -0.47 -29.36
CA LEU A 223 41.48 -1.68 -30.09
C LEU A 223 41.85 -1.42 -31.56
N SER A 224 41.78 -0.17 -32.00
CA SER A 224 42.08 0.26 -33.37
C SER A 224 43.59 0.43 -33.59
N GLY A 225 44.31 -0.67 -33.81
CA GLY A 225 45.67 -0.60 -34.35
C GLY A 225 46.62 -1.71 -33.91
N ARG A 226 46.52 -2.88 -34.54
CA ARG A 226 47.66 -3.78 -34.80
C ARG A 226 47.34 -4.66 -35.99
N ALA A 227 47.44 -4.06 -37.17
CA ALA A 227 47.66 -4.78 -38.41
C ALA A 227 48.79 -4.04 -39.15
N ASN A 228 50.01 -4.49 -38.88
CA ASN A 228 51.10 -4.61 -39.85
C ASN A 228 51.83 -5.90 -39.49
#